data_AF-A0A9D2A1E3-F1
#
_entry.id   AF-A0A9D2A1E3-F1
#
_cell.length_a   1.000
_cell.length_b   1.000
_cell.length_c   1.000
_cell.angle_alpha   90.00
_cell.angle_beta   90.00
_cell.angle_gamma   90.00
#
_symmetry.space_group_name_H-M   'P 1'
#
loop_
_entity.id
_entity.type
_entity.pdbx_description
1 polymer ?
#
loop_
_entity_poly.entity_id
_entity_poly.type
_entity_poly.pdbx_seq_one_letter_code
_entity_poly.pdbx_strand_id
1 'polypeptide(L)'
;MNPYLFTLLTETSGTAAPSGTDPVRLIIEYVIYAAVIVVGILILLLLRRKTRLPRHGELRGKLAAFSEDLESFRKETESGSFTRLKFMKAMSKLVYRADRFIYVTDRMADKERDGEIGSVSVLLGQARTELAAYKFGTRGMQDSGGISAAQAKVAESVSLFDRILARDAQLKAENTKK
;
A
#
# COMPACT_ATOMS: atom_id res chain seq x y z
N MET A 1 -42.83 31.25 -3.10
CA MET A 1 -42.35 32.46 -2.41
C MET A 1 -42.90 32.42 -0.99
N ASN A 2 -42.04 32.17 -0.01
CA ASN A 2 -42.46 31.89 1.36
C ASN A 2 -42.39 33.19 2.19
N PRO A 3 -43.48 33.63 2.84
CA PRO A 3 -43.55 34.93 3.54
C PRO A 3 -42.67 35.04 4.79
N TYR A 4 -42.08 33.93 5.24
CA TYR A 4 -41.18 33.89 6.41
C TYR A 4 -39.79 34.49 6.16
N LEU A 5 -39.40 34.71 4.90
CA LEU A 5 -38.10 35.31 4.56
C LEU A 5 -38.07 36.82 4.75
N PHE A 6 -39.24 37.49 4.71
CA PHE A 6 -39.30 38.94 4.82
C PHE A 6 -39.38 39.41 6.29
N THR A 7 -39.99 38.61 7.16
CA THR A 7 -40.15 38.96 8.59
C THR A 7 -38.85 38.78 9.40
N LEU A 8 -37.92 37.95 8.94
CA LEU A 8 -36.58 37.82 9.56
C LEU A 8 -35.61 38.95 9.20
N LEU A 9 -35.94 39.78 8.20
CA LEU A 9 -35.10 40.90 7.76
C LEU A 9 -35.48 42.24 8.40
N THR A 10 -36.65 42.36 9.02
CA THR A 10 -37.17 43.63 9.56
C THR A 10 -37.04 43.79 11.07
N GLU A 11 -36.66 42.75 11.83
CA GLU A 11 -36.73 42.77 13.30
C GLU A 11 -35.40 43.06 14.03
N THR A 12 -34.40 43.68 13.38
CA THR A 12 -33.16 44.11 14.09
C THR A 12 -32.66 45.50 13.71
N SER A 13 -33.54 46.37 13.21
CA SER A 13 -33.22 47.81 13.13
C SER A 13 -33.64 48.53 14.40
N GLY A 14 -32.78 48.52 15.42
CA GLY A 14 -32.75 49.56 16.44
C GLY A 14 -32.61 49.12 17.89
N THR A 15 -31.37 48.85 18.34
CA THR A 15 -30.74 49.56 19.48
C THR A 15 -29.31 49.06 19.70
N ALA A 16 -28.41 50.01 19.95
CA ALA A 16 -26.99 49.86 20.29
C ALA A 16 -26.09 49.28 19.18
N ALA A 17 -25.29 50.16 18.58
CA ALA A 17 -24.01 49.74 18.03
C ALA A 17 -23.18 49.10 19.16
N PRO A 18 -22.70 47.85 19.03
CA PRO A 18 -21.54 47.43 19.79
C PRO A 18 -20.33 47.91 19.00
N SER A 19 -19.85 49.07 19.43
CA SER A 19 -18.45 49.45 19.47
C SER A 19 -17.49 48.26 19.32
N GLY A 20 -16.69 48.28 18.25
CA GLY A 20 -15.47 47.50 18.07
C GLY A 20 -15.67 45.98 18.08
N THR A 21 -15.37 45.31 16.97
CA THR A 21 -14.90 43.93 17.09
C THR A 21 -13.69 43.96 18.03
N ASP A 22 -13.87 43.48 19.26
CA ASP A 22 -12.81 43.46 20.26
C ASP A 22 -11.57 42.84 19.61
N PRO A 23 -10.45 43.58 19.46
CA PRO A 23 -9.29 43.11 18.72
C PRO A 23 -8.76 41.79 19.30
N VAL A 24 -8.97 41.58 20.60
CA VAL A 24 -8.66 40.34 21.32
C VAL A 24 -9.42 39.14 20.75
N ARG A 25 -10.70 39.29 20.40
CA ARG A 25 -11.51 38.19 19.85
C ARG A 25 -11.05 37.82 18.44
N LEU A 26 -10.70 38.81 17.62
CA LEU A 26 -10.08 38.58 16.30
C LEU A 26 -8.75 37.82 16.44
N ILE A 27 -7.89 38.26 17.36
CA ILE A 27 -6.58 37.63 17.61
C ILE A 27 -6.77 36.15 18.03
N ILE A 28 -7.71 35.87 18.93
CA ILE A 28 -8.00 34.50 19.38
C ILE A 28 -8.46 33.63 18.21
N GLU A 29 -9.34 34.13 17.34
CA GLU A 29 -9.84 33.40 16.18
C GLU A 29 -8.71 33.05 15.18
N TYR A 30 -7.83 34.01 14.89
CA TYR A 30 -6.65 33.76 14.04
C TYR A 30 -5.67 32.76 14.67
N VAL A 31 -5.47 32.80 15.98
CA VAL A 31 -4.62 31.82 16.69
C VAL A 31 -5.23 30.42 16.60
N ILE A 32 -6.54 30.28 16.74
CA ILE A 32 -7.24 29.00 16.57
C ILE A 32 -7.08 28.49 15.13
N TYR A 33 -7.28 29.33 14.13
CA TYR A 33 -7.07 28.94 12.73
C TYR A 33 -5.63 28.51 12.45
N ALA A 34 -4.65 29.26 12.96
CA ALA A 34 -3.24 28.89 12.84
C ALA A 34 -2.96 27.53 13.52
N ALA A 35 -3.51 27.28 14.70
CA ALA A 35 -3.36 26.01 15.40
C ALA A 35 -3.94 24.83 14.60
N VAL A 36 -5.14 24.97 14.02
CA VAL A 36 -5.75 23.93 13.18
C VAL A 36 -4.89 23.62 11.95
N ILE A 37 -4.31 24.64 11.30
CA ILE A 37 -3.42 24.45 10.16
C ILE A 37 -2.17 23.66 10.57
N VAL A 38 -1.54 24.02 11.70
CA VAL A 38 -0.34 23.32 12.20
C VAL A 38 -0.66 21.86 12.52
N VAL A 39 -1.78 21.59 13.20
CA VAL A 39 -2.23 20.21 13.49
C VAL A 39 -2.50 19.45 12.19
N GLY A 40 -3.15 20.07 11.21
CA GLY A 40 -3.39 19.48 9.90
C GLY A 40 -2.10 19.10 9.17
N ILE A 41 -1.11 19.99 9.14
CA ILE A 41 0.21 19.71 8.55
C ILE A 41 0.91 18.58 9.30
N LEU A 42 0.84 18.57 10.63
CA LEU A 42 1.48 17.54 11.45
C LEU A 42 0.89 16.15 11.20
N ILE A 43 -0.44 16.06 11.07
CA ILE A 43 -1.14 14.83 10.68
C ILE A 43 -0.70 14.38 9.27
N LEU A 44 -0.65 15.29 8.29
CA LEU A 44 -0.20 14.97 6.94
C LEU A 44 1.25 14.47 6.91
N LEU A 45 2.13 15.06 7.72
CA LEU A 45 3.53 14.68 7.81
C LEU A 45 3.70 13.28 8.42
N LEU A 46 2.94 12.98 9.47
CA LEU A 46 2.88 11.64 10.06
C LEU A 46 2.35 10.60 9.06
N LEU A 47 1.30 10.94 8.30
CA LEU A 47 0.77 10.06 7.27
C LEU A 47 1.83 9.77 6.22
N ARG A 48 2.50 10.80 5.72
CA ARG A 48 3.57 10.69 4.71
C ARG A 48 4.75 9.83 5.19
N ARG A 49 5.10 9.92 6.47
CA ARG A 49 6.17 9.10 7.05
C ARG A 49 5.78 7.63 7.12
N LYS A 50 4.54 7.33 7.49
CA LYS A 50 4.04 5.96 7.65
C LYS A 50 3.71 5.27 6.31
N THR A 51 3.31 6.03 5.29
CA THR A 51 2.99 5.53 3.94
C THR A 51 4.19 5.48 3.00
N ARG A 52 5.40 5.73 3.50
CA ARG A 52 6.61 5.74 2.68
C ARG A 52 6.81 4.35 2.05
N LEU A 53 6.72 4.30 0.73
CA LEU A 53 6.99 3.11 -0.06
C LEU A 53 8.45 2.63 0.14
N PRO A 54 8.69 1.31 0.18
CA PRO A 54 10.03 0.77 0.33
C PRO A 54 10.90 1.15 -0.88
N ARG A 55 12.21 1.19 -0.68
CA ARG A 55 13.15 1.36 -1.79
C ARG A 55 13.19 0.09 -2.65
N HIS A 56 13.44 0.24 -3.95
CA HIS A 56 13.53 -0.88 -4.89
C HIS A 56 14.44 -2.02 -4.40
N GLY A 57 15.64 -1.69 -3.87
CA GLY A 57 16.56 -2.71 -3.34
C GLY A 57 15.99 -3.48 -2.14
N GLU A 58 15.25 -2.81 -1.25
CA GLU A 58 14.58 -3.48 -0.13
C GLU A 58 13.43 -4.36 -0.59
N LEU A 59 12.66 -3.91 -1.59
CA LEU A 59 11.55 -4.67 -2.16
C LEU A 59 12.07 -5.94 -2.84
N ARG A 60 13.13 -5.82 -3.65
CA ARG A 60 13.81 -6.96 -4.27
C ARG A 60 14.28 -7.97 -3.24
N GLY A 61 14.96 -7.52 -2.18
CA GLY A 61 15.40 -8.41 -1.10
C GLY A 61 14.23 -9.14 -0.42
N LYS A 62 13.11 -8.45 -0.20
CA LYS A 62 11.90 -9.05 0.38
C LYS A 62 11.21 -10.04 -0.57
N LEU A 63 11.22 -9.79 -1.88
CA LEU A 63 10.68 -10.70 -2.90
C LEU A 63 11.55 -11.96 -3.03
N ALA A 64 12.88 -11.80 -3.02
CA ALA A 64 13.81 -12.93 -3.04
C ALA A 64 13.62 -13.84 -1.81
N ALA A 65 13.56 -13.24 -0.61
CA ALA A 65 13.27 -13.99 0.61
C ALA A 65 11.89 -14.69 0.57
N PHE A 66 10.89 -14.07 -0.06
CA PHE A 66 9.58 -14.69 -0.24
C PHE A 66 9.62 -15.88 -1.21
N SER A 67 10.43 -15.79 -2.27
CA SER A 67 10.67 -16.90 -3.19
C SER A 67 11.34 -18.08 -2.49
N GLU A 68 12.34 -17.81 -1.64
CA GLU A 68 13.06 -18.82 -0.85
C GLU A 68 12.17 -19.46 0.21
N ASP A 69 11.32 -18.67 0.88
CA ASP A 69 10.30 -19.17 1.82
C ASP A 69 9.31 -20.12 1.12
N LEU A 70 8.91 -19.81 -0.12
CA LEU A 70 8.02 -20.66 -0.94
C LEU A 70 8.69 -21.97 -1.36
N GLU A 71 9.97 -21.91 -1.74
CA GLU A 71 10.75 -23.10 -2.07
C GLU A 71 10.93 -24.02 -0.85
N SER A 72 11.25 -23.44 0.30
CA SER A 72 11.38 -24.17 1.57
C SER A 72 10.06 -24.80 1.97
N PHE A 73 8.95 -24.05 1.87
CA PHE A 73 7.61 -24.55 2.13
C PHE A 73 7.21 -25.71 1.20
N ARG A 74 7.60 -25.63 -0.09
CA ARG A 74 7.37 -26.71 -1.04
C ARG A 74 8.11 -27.99 -0.63
N LYS A 75 9.42 -27.88 -0.34
CA LYS A 75 10.25 -29.02 0.11
C LYS A 75 9.69 -29.67 1.38
N GLU A 76 9.27 -28.85 2.35
CA GLU A 76 8.62 -29.34 3.58
C GLU A 76 7.28 -30.04 3.30
N THR A 77 6.50 -29.54 2.33
CA THR A 77 5.24 -30.18 1.91
C THR A 77 5.47 -31.52 1.21
N GLU A 78 6.45 -31.59 0.30
CA GLU A 78 6.83 -32.83 -0.41
C GLU A 78 7.38 -33.89 0.56
N SER A 79 8.08 -33.47 1.62
CA SER A 79 8.58 -34.37 2.68
C SER A 79 7.49 -34.92 3.61
N GLY A 80 6.24 -34.47 3.48
CA GLY A 80 5.12 -34.89 4.32
C GLY A 80 5.18 -34.41 5.78
N SER A 81 6.05 -33.44 6.09
CA SER A 81 6.31 -32.97 7.46
C SER A 81 5.18 -32.12 8.05
N PHE A 82 4.22 -31.68 7.23
CA PHE A 82 3.14 -30.81 7.66
C PHE A 82 1.91 -31.54 8.20
N THR A 83 1.55 -31.23 9.45
CA THR A 83 0.19 -31.45 9.94
C THR A 83 -0.79 -30.53 9.19
N ARG A 84 -2.03 -30.99 8.94
CA ARG A 84 -3.09 -30.22 8.26
C ARG A 84 -3.25 -28.78 8.76
N LEU A 85 -3.25 -28.61 10.08
CA LEU A 85 -3.40 -27.30 10.72
C LEU A 85 -2.19 -26.38 10.43
N LYS A 86 -0.97 -26.92 10.48
CA LYS A 86 0.27 -26.17 10.23
C LYS A 86 0.36 -25.72 8.77
N PHE A 87 -0.01 -26.59 7.83
CA PHE A 87 -0.07 -26.24 6.41
C PHE A 87 -1.04 -25.10 6.14
N MET A 88 -2.28 -25.17 6.66
CA MET A 88 -3.29 -24.12 6.46
C MET A 88 -2.85 -22.78 7.02
N LYS A 89 -2.18 -22.79 8.19
CA LYS A 89 -1.62 -21.58 8.80
C LYS A 89 -0.48 -20.99 7.97
N ALA A 90 0.44 -21.84 7.50
CA ALA A 90 1.55 -21.43 6.63
C ALA A 90 1.03 -20.87 5.29
N MET A 91 0.09 -21.56 4.65
CA MET A 91 -0.55 -21.11 3.42
C MET A 91 -1.25 -19.76 3.59
N SER A 92 -2.00 -19.57 4.68
CA SER A 92 -2.65 -18.29 4.98
C SER A 92 -1.62 -17.16 5.16
N LYS A 93 -0.47 -17.45 5.79
CA LYS A 93 0.63 -16.49 5.94
C LYS A 93 1.25 -16.13 4.59
N LEU A 94 1.46 -17.11 3.70
CA LEU A 94 2.01 -16.90 2.35
C LEU A 94 1.06 -16.05 1.50
N VAL A 95 -0.24 -16.37 1.50
CA VAL A 95 -1.28 -15.58 0.80
C VAL A 95 -1.30 -14.14 1.29
N TYR A 96 -1.31 -13.93 2.60
CA TYR A 96 -1.28 -12.58 3.18
C TYR A 96 -0.01 -11.80 2.79
N ARG A 97 1.13 -12.49 2.72
CA ARG A 97 2.39 -11.86 2.30
C ARG A 97 2.36 -11.49 0.82
N ALA A 98 1.81 -12.34 -0.04
CA ALA A 98 1.58 -12.05 -1.45
C ALA A 98 0.65 -10.84 -1.62
N ASP A 99 -0.48 -10.78 -0.91
CA ASP A 99 -1.41 -9.63 -0.92
C ASP A 99 -0.69 -8.33 -0.54
N ARG A 100 0.20 -8.39 0.47
CA ARG A 100 1.02 -7.23 0.86
C ARG A 100 2.00 -6.80 -0.25
N PHE A 101 2.62 -7.74 -0.96
CA PHE A 101 3.54 -7.40 -2.06
C PHE A 101 2.81 -6.85 -3.28
N ILE A 102 1.65 -7.39 -3.62
CA ILE A 102 0.75 -6.85 -4.66
C ILE A 102 0.44 -5.39 -4.35
N TYR A 103 -0.05 -5.10 -3.13
CA TYR A 103 -0.34 -3.73 -2.72
C TYR A 103 0.88 -2.79 -2.84
N VAL A 104 2.05 -3.23 -2.39
CA VAL A 104 3.26 -2.40 -2.44
C VAL A 104 3.72 -2.16 -3.87
N THR A 105 3.71 -3.20 -4.71
CA THR A 105 4.13 -3.11 -6.12
C THR A 105 3.17 -2.24 -6.93
N ASP A 106 1.85 -2.38 -6.75
CA ASP A 106 0.86 -1.47 -7.36
C ASP A 106 1.11 -0.02 -6.97
N ARG A 107 1.29 0.25 -5.67
CA ARG A 107 1.56 1.62 -5.20
C ARG A 107 2.88 2.19 -5.72
N MET A 108 3.88 1.35 -5.97
CA MET A 108 5.12 1.76 -6.61
C MET A 108 4.90 2.06 -8.09
N ALA A 109 4.22 1.17 -8.82
CA ALA A 109 3.87 1.35 -10.22
C ALA A 109 3.09 2.65 -10.45
N ASP A 110 2.08 2.94 -9.62
CA ASP A 110 1.29 4.18 -9.68
C ASP A 110 2.15 5.43 -9.46
N LYS A 111 3.04 5.37 -8.46
CA LYS A 111 3.88 6.51 -8.07
C LYS A 111 4.96 6.81 -9.11
N GLU A 112 5.56 5.78 -9.67
CA GLU A 112 6.68 5.88 -10.62
C GLU A 112 6.21 5.89 -12.08
N ARG A 113 4.91 5.63 -12.31
CA ARG A 113 4.28 5.46 -13.63
C ARG A 113 5.01 4.40 -14.46
N ASP A 114 5.46 3.34 -13.80
CA ASP A 114 6.21 2.25 -14.42
C ASP A 114 5.34 1.00 -14.60
N GLY A 115 5.01 0.69 -15.86
CA GLY A 115 4.21 -0.48 -16.22
C GLY A 115 4.93 -1.82 -15.99
N GLU A 116 6.26 -1.84 -15.96
CA GLU A 116 7.01 -3.06 -15.64
C GLU A 116 6.83 -3.44 -14.17
N ILE A 117 6.84 -2.46 -13.26
CA ILE A 117 6.52 -2.69 -11.84
C ILE A 117 5.08 -3.16 -11.68
N GLY A 118 4.15 -2.61 -12.48
CA GLY A 118 2.76 -3.09 -12.52
C GLY A 118 2.66 -4.56 -12.95
N SER A 119 3.49 -4.99 -13.91
CA SER A 119 3.55 -6.38 -14.36
C SER A 119 4.00 -7.34 -13.25
N VAL A 120 4.88 -6.89 -12.33
CA VAL A 120 5.27 -7.66 -11.15
C VAL A 120 4.08 -7.91 -10.23
N SER A 121 3.22 -6.92 -10.03
CA SER A 121 1.99 -7.07 -9.23
C SER A 121 1.05 -8.11 -9.84
N VAL A 122 0.89 -8.10 -11.16
CA VAL A 122 0.08 -9.10 -11.88
C VAL A 122 0.61 -10.51 -11.64
N LEU A 123 1.92 -10.74 -11.77
CA LEU A 123 2.54 -12.04 -11.52
C LEU A 123 2.36 -12.49 -10.07
N LEU A 124 2.50 -11.58 -9.10
CA LEU A 124 2.24 -11.88 -7.70
C LEU A 124 0.76 -12.19 -7.43
N GLY A 125 -0.17 -11.54 -8.14
CA GLY A 125 -1.60 -11.84 -8.12
C GLY A 125 -1.93 -13.25 -8.64
N GLN A 126 -1.25 -13.67 -9.70
CA GLN A 126 -1.34 -15.05 -10.20
C GLN A 126 -0.81 -16.04 -9.16
N ALA A 127 0.37 -15.81 -8.61
CA ALA A 127 0.94 -16.66 -7.56
C ALA A 127 0.01 -16.76 -6.34
N ARG A 128 -0.57 -15.64 -5.92
CA ARG A 128 -1.55 -15.58 -4.83
C ARG A 128 -2.79 -16.41 -5.14
N THR A 129 -3.28 -16.39 -6.37
CA THR A 129 -4.46 -17.16 -6.79
C THR A 129 -4.20 -18.66 -6.71
N GLU A 130 -3.03 -19.10 -7.18
CA GLU A 130 -2.57 -20.50 -7.07
C GLU A 130 -2.48 -20.96 -5.61
N LEU A 131 -1.95 -20.11 -4.71
CA LEU A 131 -1.86 -20.39 -3.27
C LEU A 131 -3.24 -20.38 -2.58
N ALA A 132 -4.13 -19.48 -2.97
CA ALA A 132 -5.46 -19.35 -2.39
C ALA A 132 -6.34 -20.59 -2.64
N ALA A 133 -6.12 -21.30 -3.76
CA ALA A 133 -6.83 -22.55 -4.07
C ALA A 133 -6.69 -23.61 -2.95
N TYR A 134 -5.52 -23.68 -2.30
CA TYR A 134 -5.30 -24.57 -1.17
C TYR A 134 -6.04 -24.12 0.10
N LYS A 135 -6.16 -22.81 0.31
CA LYS A 135 -6.89 -22.25 1.46
C LYS A 135 -8.39 -22.51 1.37
N PHE A 136 -8.96 -22.43 0.18
CA PHE A 136 -10.39 -22.63 -0.06
C PHE A 136 -10.77 -24.10 -0.31
N GLY A 137 -9.79 -25.02 -0.23
CA GLY A 137 -10.02 -26.45 -0.38
C GLY A 137 -10.28 -26.91 -1.81
N THR A 138 -10.06 -26.06 -2.82
CA THR A 138 -10.16 -26.46 -4.23
C THR A 138 -8.96 -27.31 -4.66
N ARG A 139 -7.84 -27.24 -3.94
CA ARG A 139 -6.69 -28.16 -4.10
C ARG A 139 -6.31 -28.82 -2.78
N GLY A 140 -5.94 -30.10 -2.87
CA GLY A 140 -5.51 -30.91 -1.74
C GLY A 140 -4.05 -30.68 -1.38
N MET A 141 -3.65 -30.98 -0.14
CA MET A 141 -2.27 -30.80 0.33
C MET A 141 -1.23 -31.61 -0.45
N GLN A 142 -1.65 -32.72 -1.06
CA GLN A 142 -0.80 -33.60 -1.85
C GLN A 142 -0.56 -33.09 -3.27
N ASP A 143 -1.34 -32.10 -3.72
CA ASP A 143 -1.12 -31.47 -5.02
C ASP A 143 0.01 -30.45 -4.89
N SER A 144 1.22 -30.83 -5.30
CA SER A 144 2.38 -29.92 -5.31
C SER A 144 2.39 -28.97 -6.51
N GLY A 145 1.53 -29.20 -7.52
CA GLY A 145 1.54 -28.47 -8.79
C GLY A 145 1.25 -26.98 -8.62
N GLY A 146 0.25 -26.64 -7.80
CA GLY A 146 -0.08 -25.24 -7.52
C GLY A 146 0.97 -24.49 -6.72
N ILE A 147 1.62 -25.15 -5.76
CA ILE A 147 2.73 -24.53 -5.01
C ILE A 147 3.92 -24.28 -5.94
N SER A 148 4.24 -25.23 -6.84
CA SER A 148 5.28 -25.06 -7.85
C SER A 148 4.94 -23.96 -8.86
N ALA A 149 3.69 -23.86 -9.31
CA ALA A 149 3.24 -22.80 -10.20
C ALA A 149 3.35 -21.42 -9.54
N ALA A 150 2.93 -21.30 -8.27
CA ALA A 150 3.09 -20.08 -7.49
C ALA A 150 4.56 -19.70 -7.32
N GLN A 151 5.43 -20.66 -7.01
CA GLN A 151 6.88 -20.45 -6.91
C GLN A 151 7.46 -19.92 -8.22
N ALA A 152 7.13 -20.54 -9.35
CA ALA A 152 7.60 -20.11 -10.67
C ALA A 152 7.21 -18.65 -10.96
N LYS A 153 5.98 -18.26 -10.62
CA LYS A 153 5.49 -16.89 -10.79
C LYS A 153 6.18 -15.86 -9.88
N VAL A 154 6.51 -16.25 -8.65
CA VAL A 154 7.29 -15.39 -7.74
C VAL A 154 8.74 -15.26 -8.21
N ALA A 155 9.35 -16.35 -8.69
CA ALA A 155 10.71 -16.31 -9.26
C ALA A 155 10.76 -15.44 -10.53
N GLU A 156 9.76 -15.55 -11.40
CA GLU A 156 9.58 -14.69 -12.58
C GLU A 156 9.47 -13.22 -12.16
N SER A 157 8.69 -12.93 -11.12
CA SER A 157 8.55 -11.58 -10.53
C SER A 157 9.89 -11.01 -10.06
N VAL A 158 10.72 -11.81 -9.38
CA VAL A 158 12.07 -11.42 -8.93
C VAL A 158 12.95 -11.10 -10.14
N SER A 159 12.94 -11.95 -11.17
CA SER A 159 13.75 -11.75 -12.37
C SER A 159 13.37 -10.48 -13.16
N LEU A 160 12.08 -10.13 -13.16
CA LEU A 160 11.58 -8.90 -13.77
C LEU A 160 12.06 -7.69 -12.95
N PHE A 161 11.96 -7.77 -11.62
CA PHE A 161 12.43 -6.72 -10.74
C PHE A 161 13.95 -6.48 -10.82
N ASP A 162 14.75 -7.53 -11.02
CA ASP A 162 16.19 -7.43 -11.25
C ASP A 162 16.51 -6.69 -12.57
N ARG A 163 15.71 -6.89 -13.62
CA ARG A 163 15.83 -6.13 -14.88
C ARG A 163 15.52 -4.65 -14.69
N ILE A 164 14.47 -4.32 -13.94
CA ILE A 164 14.11 -2.93 -13.62
C ILE A 164 15.26 -2.24 -12.89
N LEU A 165 15.85 -2.90 -11.89
CA LEU A 165 16.99 -2.37 -11.14
C LEU A 165 18.22 -2.13 -12.04
N ALA A 166 18.49 -3.05 -12.97
CA ALA A 166 19.60 -2.90 -13.91
C ALA A 166 19.38 -1.70 -14.85
N ARG A 167 18.16 -1.54 -15.38
CA ARG A 167 17.76 -0.40 -16.21
C ARG A 167 17.92 0.93 -15.45
N ASP A 168 17.45 0.98 -14.20
CA ASP A 168 17.57 2.17 -13.35
C ASP A 168 19.03 2.53 -13.04
N ALA A 169 19.90 1.53 -12.90
CA ALA A 169 21.34 1.75 -12.71
C ALA A 169 22.00 2.31 -13.99
N GLN A 170 21.62 1.80 -15.17
CA GLN A 170 22.12 2.28 -16.45
C GLN A 170 21.71 3.75 -16.70
N LEU A 171 20.43 4.09 -16.51
CA LEU A 171 19.93 5.46 -16.68
C LEU A 171 20.64 6.46 -15.76
N LYS A 172 20.96 6.06 -14.53
CA LYS A 172 21.75 6.91 -13.62
C LYS A 172 23.17 7.13 -14.10
N ALA A 173 23.82 6.09 -14.60
CA ALA A 173 25.18 6.15 -15.12
C ALA A 173 25.28 7.01 -16.40
N GLU A 174 24.27 6.97 -17.27
CA GLU A 174 24.19 7.83 -18.45
C GLU A 174 24.02 9.31 -18.08
N ASN A 175 23.16 9.59 -17.10
CA ASN A 175 22.92 10.96 -16.63
C ASN A 175 24.11 11.58 -15.87
N THR A 176 25.06 10.78 -15.37
CA THR A 176 26.29 11.29 -14.74
C THR A 176 27.43 11.53 -15.72
N LYS A 177 27.32 11.01 -16.95
CA LYS A 177 28.31 11.22 -18.02
C LYS A 177 28.00 12.43 -18.92
N LYS A 178 26.80 13.00 -18.82
CA LYS A 178 26.41 14.28 -19.44
C LYS A 178 26.70 15.43 -18.49
#